data_AF-A0A965Q555-F1
#
_entry.id   AF-A0A965Q555-F1
#
_cell.length_a   1.000
_cell.length_b   1.000
_cell.length_c   1.000
_cell.angle_alpha   90.00
_cell.angle_beta   90.00
_cell.angle_gamma   90.00
#
_symmetry.space_group_name_H-M   'P 1'
#
loop_
_entity.id
_entity.type
_entity.pdbx_description
1 polymer ?
#
loop_
_entity_poly.entity_id
_entity_poly.type
_entity_poly.pdbx_seq_one_letter_code
_entity_poly.pdbx_strand_id
1 'polypeptide(L)'
;MTLRSKLALFASLLVISLAALAMEPFVIKDIKIEGLQRTEPGTVFNYLPVQVGDTMTEDKSSEAIKSLYRTGFFRDVRIEADQNILLITVQERPSIADIQFSGNKMFQTDKLKESLKSVGLVEGQIYDKTKLDFMEQEIKKQYLSLGKYTASVKTTTSPLERNRVAIRFDIEEGIISRIK
;
A
#
# COMPACT_ATOMS: atom_id res chain seq x y z
N MET A 1 -11.15 40.49 -44.62
CA MET A 1 -10.45 40.32 -43.33
C MET A 1 -9.89 38.91 -43.27
N THR A 2 -8.57 38.82 -43.34
CA THR A 2 -7.78 37.70 -43.87
C THR A 2 -7.92 36.40 -43.06
N LEU A 3 -8.21 35.28 -43.72
CA LEU A 3 -8.25 33.92 -43.14
C LEU A 3 -6.93 33.54 -42.46
N ARG A 4 -5.83 34.20 -42.86
CA ARG A 4 -4.50 34.12 -42.23
C ARG A 4 -4.46 34.65 -40.79
N SER A 5 -5.31 35.61 -40.41
CA SER A 5 -5.32 36.16 -39.04
C SER A 5 -6.08 35.27 -38.05
N LYS A 6 -7.05 34.47 -38.52
CA LYS A 6 -7.81 33.51 -37.69
C LYS A 6 -7.00 32.25 -37.35
N LEU A 7 -6.13 31.79 -38.26
CA LEU A 7 -5.19 30.69 -37.97
C LEU A 7 -4.11 31.09 -36.95
N ALA A 8 -3.61 32.33 -37.01
CA ALA A 8 -2.64 32.83 -36.05
C ALA A 8 -3.23 32.95 -34.62
N LEU A 9 -4.52 33.28 -34.51
CA LEU A 9 -5.21 33.34 -33.21
C LEU A 9 -5.41 31.95 -32.58
N PHE A 10 -5.68 30.92 -33.40
CA PHE A 10 -5.85 29.54 -32.92
C PHE A 10 -4.51 28.88 -32.52
N ALA A 11 -3.41 29.23 -33.19
CA ALA A 11 -2.07 28.77 -32.82
C ALA A 11 -1.55 29.43 -31.53
N SER A 12 -1.94 30.67 -31.24
CA SER A 12 -1.60 31.37 -30.00
C SER A 12 -2.28 30.77 -28.76
N LEU A 13 -3.52 30.28 -28.90
CA LEU A 13 -4.29 29.73 -27.78
C LEU A 13 -3.85 28.31 -27.35
N LEU A 14 -3.08 27.61 -28.19
CA LEU A 14 -2.61 26.25 -27.90
C LEU A 14 -1.30 26.21 -27.09
N VAL A 15 -0.59 27.33 -26.97
CA VAL A 15 0.74 27.38 -26.32
C VAL A 15 0.64 27.62 -24.80
N ILE A 16 -0.51 28.05 -24.28
CA ILE A 16 -0.65 28.46 -22.87
C ILE A 16 -1.08 27.31 -21.94
N SER A 17 -1.46 26.14 -22.45
CA SER A 17 -2.02 25.05 -21.61
C SER A 17 -0.99 24.08 -20.99
N LEU A 18 0.32 24.31 -21.15
CA LEU A 18 1.38 23.46 -20.58
C LEU A 18 2.18 24.14 -19.44
N ALA A 19 1.57 25.04 -18.68
CA ALA A 19 2.08 25.33 -17.34
C ALA A 19 1.87 24.09 -16.45
N ALA A 20 2.78 23.13 -16.56
CA ALA A 20 2.87 22.00 -15.67
C ALA A 20 3.05 22.54 -14.25
N LEU A 21 2.15 22.16 -13.35
CA LEU A 21 2.29 22.38 -11.91
C LEU A 21 3.43 21.49 -11.39
N ALA A 22 4.66 21.88 -11.69
CA ALA A 22 5.86 21.27 -11.16
C ALA A 22 6.21 21.95 -9.84
N MET A 23 6.59 21.16 -8.83
CA MET A 23 7.14 21.71 -7.59
C MET A 23 8.41 22.50 -7.93
N GLU A 24 8.43 23.78 -7.58
CA GLU A 24 9.63 24.60 -7.78
C GLU A 24 10.79 24.05 -6.93
N PRO A 25 11.98 23.87 -7.51
CA PRO A 25 13.13 23.40 -6.75
C PRO A 25 13.44 24.35 -5.59
N PHE A 26 13.60 23.80 -4.39
CA PHE A 26 13.91 24.57 -3.19
C PHE A 26 14.97 23.88 -2.34
N VAL A 27 15.74 24.66 -1.57
CA VAL A 27 16.70 24.11 -0.60
C VAL A 27 15.97 23.75 0.68
N ILE A 28 16.12 22.51 1.13
CA ILE A 28 15.50 21.98 2.35
C ILE A 28 16.15 22.63 3.56
N LYS A 29 15.38 23.41 4.33
CA LYS A 29 15.85 24.01 5.59
C LYS A 29 15.60 23.13 6.81
N ASP A 30 14.53 22.35 6.76
CA ASP A 30 14.11 21.46 7.84
C ASP A 30 13.23 20.34 7.26
N ILE A 31 13.14 19.21 7.96
CA ILE A 31 12.31 18.07 7.58
C ILE A 31 11.44 17.68 8.77
N LYS A 32 10.12 17.71 8.58
CA LYS A 32 9.13 17.33 9.58
C LYS A 32 8.42 16.06 9.15
N ILE A 33 8.23 15.13 10.09
CA ILE A 33 7.56 13.86 9.83
C ILE A 33 6.33 13.76 10.73
N GLU A 34 5.18 13.49 10.13
CA GLU A 34 3.90 13.33 10.82
C GLU A 34 3.27 11.97 10.55
N GLY A 35 2.45 11.49 11.49
CA GLY A 35 1.69 10.24 11.35
C GLY A 35 2.43 8.96 11.76
N LEU A 36 3.64 9.09 12.30
CA LEU A 36 4.35 8.00 12.97
C LEU A 36 3.62 7.60 14.25
N GLN A 37 3.56 6.30 14.52
CA GLN A 37 2.94 5.76 15.74
C GLN A 37 3.86 4.80 16.47
N ARG A 38 4.51 3.89 15.72
CA ARG A 38 5.43 2.89 16.28
C ARG A 38 6.85 3.04 15.75
N THR A 39 7.01 3.62 14.56
CA THR A 39 8.30 3.78 13.90
C THR A 39 8.99 5.04 14.43
N GLU A 40 10.27 4.93 14.78
CA GLU A 40 11.04 6.09 15.21
C GLU A 40 11.34 7.03 14.03
N PRO A 41 11.29 8.36 14.21
CA PRO A 41 11.63 9.31 13.16
C PRO A 41 13.01 9.07 12.53
N GLY A 42 14.01 8.68 13.34
CA GLY A 42 15.36 8.34 12.89
C GLY A 42 15.39 7.24 11.82
N THR A 43 14.45 6.30 11.88
CA THR A 43 14.34 5.23 10.89
C THR A 43 13.91 5.78 9.54
N VAL A 44 12.97 6.73 9.51
CA VAL A 44 12.52 7.38 8.28
C VAL A 44 13.67 8.14 7.62
N PHE A 45 14.43 8.91 8.40
CA PHE A 45 15.59 9.66 7.90
C PHE A 45 16.64 8.76 7.22
N ASN A 46 16.87 7.55 7.72
CA ASN A 46 17.82 6.60 7.14
C ASN A 46 17.41 6.08 5.75
N TYR A 47 16.13 6.16 5.40
CA TYR A 47 15.60 5.70 4.11
C TYR A 47 15.33 6.83 3.11
N LEU A 48 15.48 8.09 3.54
CA LEU A 48 15.31 9.23 2.66
C LEU A 48 16.57 9.46 1.81
N PRO A 49 16.43 9.66 0.48
CA PRO A 49 17.56 9.99 -0.40
C PRO A 49 17.95 11.47 -0.32
N VAL A 50 17.38 12.23 0.62
CA VAL A 50 17.58 13.68 0.78
C VAL A 50 17.83 14.03 2.24
N GLN A 51 18.60 15.09 2.46
CA GLN A 51 18.94 15.62 3.77
C GLN A 51 18.69 17.13 3.84
N VAL A 52 18.69 17.67 5.06
CA VAL A 52 18.67 19.13 5.26
C VAL A 52 19.87 19.75 4.56
N GLY A 53 19.64 20.80 3.77
CA GLY A 53 20.63 21.45 2.93
C GLY A 53 20.62 21.00 1.47
N ASP A 54 19.97 19.87 1.14
CA ASP A 54 19.83 19.44 -0.24
C ASP A 54 18.80 20.28 -1.00
N THR A 55 18.98 20.39 -2.32
CA THR A 55 17.94 20.87 -3.22
C THR A 55 16.91 19.76 -3.43
N MET A 56 15.67 20.03 -3.03
CA MET A 56 14.50 19.22 -3.30
C MET A 56 13.99 19.50 -4.72
N THR A 57 13.71 18.44 -5.47
CA THR A 57 13.12 18.47 -6.81
C THR A 57 11.96 17.48 -6.88
N GLU A 58 11.12 17.59 -7.90
CA GLU A 58 10.01 16.64 -8.13
C GLU A 58 10.50 15.19 -8.26
N ASP A 59 11.62 14.98 -8.95
CA ASP A 59 12.23 13.65 -9.11
C ASP A 59 12.67 13.07 -7.77
N LYS A 60 13.31 13.89 -6.91
CA LYS A 60 13.69 13.50 -5.55
C LYS A 60 12.49 13.24 -4.65
N SER A 61 11.39 13.97 -4.82
CA SER A 61 10.12 13.70 -4.14
C SER A 61 9.60 12.32 -4.49
N SER A 62 9.52 12.04 -5.79
CA SER A 62 9.08 10.75 -6.30
C SER A 62 9.99 9.61 -5.84
N GLU A 63 11.30 9.82 -5.80
CA GLU A 63 12.28 8.84 -5.31
C GLU A 63 12.15 8.61 -3.80
N ALA A 64 11.96 9.67 -3.01
CA ALA A 64 11.76 9.58 -1.57
C ALA A 64 10.48 8.79 -1.24
N ILE A 65 9.36 9.11 -1.91
CA ILE A 65 8.09 8.38 -1.79
C ILE A 65 8.33 6.90 -2.09
N LYS A 66 8.92 6.57 -3.25
CA LYS A 66 9.22 5.18 -3.64
C LYS A 66 10.10 4.47 -2.62
N SER A 67 11.12 5.14 -2.10
CA SER A 67 12.05 4.58 -1.12
C SER A 67 11.34 4.23 0.18
N LEU A 68 10.47 5.10 0.67
CA LEU A 68 9.65 4.85 1.86
C LEU A 68 8.63 3.73 1.63
N TYR A 69 7.95 3.67 0.49
CA TYR A 69 7.04 2.56 0.16
C TYR A 69 7.76 1.20 0.10
N ARG A 70 8.99 1.17 -0.43
CA ARG A 70 9.80 -0.05 -0.56
C ARG A 70 10.18 -0.66 0.79
N THR A 71 10.21 0.13 1.87
CA THR A 71 10.42 -0.39 3.23
C THR A 71 9.30 -1.34 3.67
N GLY A 72 8.09 -1.19 3.11
CA GLY A 72 6.90 -1.92 3.53
C GLY A 72 6.29 -1.43 4.84
N PHE A 73 6.83 -0.38 5.47
CA PHE A 73 6.33 0.14 6.75
C PHE A 73 5.10 1.03 6.60
N PHE A 74 4.92 1.66 5.45
CA PHE A 74 3.87 2.63 5.21
C PHE A 74 2.88 2.13 4.15
N ARG A 75 1.59 2.45 4.36
CA ARG A 75 0.54 2.23 3.36
C ARG A 75 0.27 3.48 2.52
N ASP A 76 0.58 4.65 3.07
CA ASP A 76 0.41 5.94 2.44
C ASP A 76 1.57 6.85 2.85
N VAL A 77 2.10 7.60 1.88
CA VAL A 77 3.20 8.55 2.07
C VAL A 77 2.89 9.77 1.21
N ARG A 78 2.84 10.93 1.84
CA ARG A 78 2.67 12.22 1.18
C ARG A 78 3.84 13.13 1.54
N ILE A 79 4.32 13.86 0.55
CA ILE A 79 5.37 14.86 0.72
C ILE A 79 4.81 16.20 0.25
N GLU A 80 4.94 17.20 1.10
CA GLU A 80 4.53 18.58 0.86
C GLU A 80 5.69 19.52 1.17
N ALA A 81 5.75 20.64 0.47
CA ALA A 81 6.73 21.69 0.71
C ALA A 81 6.03 22.92 1.28
N ASP A 82 6.45 23.37 2.46
CA ASP A 82 5.92 24.57 3.11
C ASP A 82 7.08 25.46 3.56
N GLN A 83 7.22 26.65 2.98
CA GLN A 83 8.26 27.62 3.35
C GLN A 83 9.69 27.03 3.45
N ASN A 84 10.09 26.19 2.49
CA ASN A 84 11.36 25.45 2.46
C ASN A 84 11.51 24.34 3.53
N ILE A 85 10.44 23.99 4.24
CA ILE A 85 10.35 22.83 5.12
C ILE A 85 9.71 21.69 4.34
N LEU A 86 10.34 20.52 4.41
CA LEU A 86 9.81 19.29 3.83
C LEU A 86 8.89 18.61 4.85
N LEU A 87 7.58 18.64 4.61
CA LEU A 87 6.60 17.94 5.43
C LEU A 87 6.33 16.56 4.83
N ILE A 88 6.60 15.52 5.60
CA ILE A 88 6.39 14.13 5.22
C ILE A 88 5.30 13.55 6.11
N THR A 89 4.12 13.36 5.54
CA THR A 89 2.98 12.76 6.23
C THR A 89 2.89 11.29 5.84
N VAL A 90 3.00 10.41 6.83
CA VAL A 90 2.96 8.96 6.61
C VAL A 90 1.77 8.31 7.31
N GLN A 91 1.29 7.21 6.74
CA GLN A 91 0.40 6.29 7.43
C GLN A 91 1.09 4.92 7.53
N GLU A 92 1.44 4.53 8.75
CA GLU A 92 2.02 3.23 9.02
C GLU A 92 1.05 2.08 8.69
N ARG A 93 1.60 0.97 8.19
CA ARG A 93 0.87 -0.27 8.05
C ARG A 93 0.62 -0.87 9.43
N PRO A 94 -0.59 -1.41 9.69
CA PRO A 94 -0.85 -2.03 10.98
C PRO A 94 -0.07 -3.33 11.15
N SER A 95 0.17 -3.74 12.39
CA SER A 95 0.68 -5.07 12.70
C SER A 95 -0.46 -6.07 12.89
N ILE A 96 -0.24 -7.32 12.52
CA ILE A 96 -1.22 -8.40 12.66
C ILE A 96 -1.31 -8.78 14.14
N ALA A 97 -2.48 -8.60 14.75
CA ALA A 97 -2.70 -8.97 16.15
C ALA A 97 -3.14 -10.41 16.33
N ASP A 98 -4.03 -10.88 15.45
CA ASP A 98 -4.63 -12.22 15.52
C ASP A 98 -5.09 -12.65 14.13
N ILE A 99 -5.06 -13.96 13.89
CA ILE A 99 -5.56 -14.59 12.67
C ILE A 99 -6.51 -15.74 13.04
N GLN A 100 -7.77 -15.56 12.66
CA GLN A 100 -8.85 -16.51 12.93
C GLN A 100 -9.36 -17.16 11.64
N PHE A 101 -9.81 -18.40 11.76
CA PHE A 101 -10.44 -19.15 10.68
C PHE A 101 -11.82 -19.63 11.12
N SER A 102 -12.77 -19.57 10.20
CA SER A 102 -14.13 -20.06 10.38
C SER A 102 -14.54 -20.90 9.17
N GLY A 103 -15.24 -22.00 9.43
CA GLY A 103 -15.78 -22.88 8.38
C GLY A 103 -14.77 -23.82 7.71
N ASN A 104 -13.51 -23.82 8.14
CA ASN A 104 -12.48 -24.79 7.70
C ASN A 104 -12.66 -26.15 8.40
N LYS A 105 -13.47 -27.03 7.82
CA LYS A 105 -13.70 -28.40 8.34
C LYS A 105 -12.76 -29.42 7.69
N MET A 106 -12.40 -29.25 6.42
CA MET A 106 -11.50 -30.13 5.66
C MET A 106 -10.03 -29.90 6.00
N PHE A 107 -9.63 -28.66 6.27
CA PHE A 107 -8.27 -28.31 6.64
C PHE A 107 -8.18 -27.94 8.12
N GLN A 108 -7.25 -28.58 8.82
CA GLN A 108 -6.93 -28.23 10.19
C GLN A 108 -6.39 -26.80 10.26
N THR A 109 -6.85 -26.03 11.25
CA THR A 109 -6.46 -24.63 11.45
C THR A 109 -4.95 -24.47 11.55
N ASP A 110 -4.26 -25.41 12.20
CA ASP A 110 -2.79 -25.34 12.37
C ASP A 110 -2.04 -25.42 11.04
N LYS A 111 -2.51 -26.27 10.10
CA LYS A 111 -1.92 -26.36 8.75
C LYS A 111 -2.15 -25.09 7.93
N LEU A 112 -3.31 -24.45 8.11
CA LEU A 112 -3.59 -23.16 7.47
C LEU A 112 -2.69 -22.07 8.05
N LYS A 113 -2.53 -22.02 9.38
CA LYS A 113 -1.60 -21.10 10.05
C LYS A 113 -0.15 -21.34 9.60
N GLU A 114 0.28 -22.58 9.42
CA GLU A 114 1.61 -22.90 8.88
C GLU A 114 1.77 -22.42 7.43
N SER A 115 0.74 -22.55 6.61
CA SER A 115 0.73 -22.02 5.23
C SER A 115 0.80 -20.49 5.20
N LEU A 116 0.18 -19.79 6.16
CA LEU A 116 0.31 -18.34 6.29
C LEU A 116 1.71 -17.91 6.74
N LYS A 117 2.36 -18.70 7.60
CA LYS A 117 3.75 -18.45 8.03
C LYS A 117 4.73 -18.45 6.86
N SER A 118 4.56 -19.34 5.89
CA SER A 118 5.48 -19.43 4.74
C SER A 118 5.51 -18.17 3.87
N VAL A 119 4.42 -17.39 3.84
CA VAL A 119 4.34 -16.10 3.12
C VAL A 119 4.60 -14.89 4.03
N GLY A 120 4.83 -15.12 5.33
CA GLY A 120 5.07 -14.07 6.32
C GLY A 120 3.80 -13.36 6.81
N LEU A 121 2.64 -14.01 6.74
CA LEU A 121 1.41 -13.57 7.41
C LEU A 121 1.33 -14.24 8.78
N VAL A 122 1.91 -13.59 9.78
CA VAL A 122 1.99 -14.12 11.15
C VAL A 122 1.66 -13.01 12.13
N GLU A 123 1.08 -13.39 13.26
CA GLU A 123 0.89 -12.51 14.42
C GLU A 123 2.21 -11.79 14.76
N GLY A 124 2.14 -10.48 14.98
CA GLY A 124 3.28 -9.59 15.22
C GLY A 124 3.95 -9.01 13.96
N GLN A 125 3.72 -9.59 12.78
CA GLN A 125 4.28 -9.06 11.52
C GLN A 125 3.45 -7.91 10.96
N ILE A 126 4.06 -7.14 10.05
CA ILE A 126 3.38 -6.06 9.34
C ILE A 126 2.33 -6.66 8.40
N TYR A 127 1.12 -6.10 8.46
CA TYR A 127 0.04 -6.47 7.57
C TYR A 127 0.34 -6.05 6.13
N ASP A 128 0.21 -6.99 5.21
CA ASP A 128 0.29 -6.75 3.77
C ASP A 128 -0.94 -7.33 3.07
N LYS A 129 -1.74 -6.44 2.47
CA LYS A 129 -2.94 -6.81 1.75
C LYS A 129 -2.65 -7.72 0.55
N THR A 130 -1.57 -7.50 -0.17
CA THR A 130 -1.19 -8.30 -1.34
C THR A 130 -0.93 -9.74 -0.94
N LYS A 131 -0.26 -9.94 0.20
CA LYS A 131 -0.03 -11.28 0.76
C LYS A 131 -1.33 -11.93 1.21
N LEU A 132 -2.23 -11.18 1.83
CA LEU A 132 -3.53 -11.69 2.28
C LEU A 132 -4.38 -12.15 1.09
N ASP A 133 -4.49 -11.30 0.06
CA ASP A 133 -5.25 -11.59 -1.16
C ASP A 133 -4.66 -12.81 -1.89
N PHE A 134 -3.32 -12.94 -1.93
CA PHE A 134 -2.65 -14.13 -2.46
C PHE A 134 -3.04 -15.40 -1.69
N MET A 135 -3.03 -15.36 -0.36
CA MET A 135 -3.38 -16.51 0.47
C MET A 135 -4.85 -16.88 0.39
N GLU A 136 -5.76 -15.91 0.27
CA GLU A 136 -7.17 -16.17 0.02
C GLU A 136 -7.37 -17.00 -1.26
N GLN A 137 -6.70 -16.61 -2.35
CA GLN A 137 -6.76 -17.35 -3.61
C GLN A 137 -6.12 -18.72 -3.51
N GLU A 138 -5.00 -18.85 -2.78
CA GLU A 138 -4.32 -20.13 -2.63
C GLU A 138 -5.16 -21.14 -1.85
N ILE A 139 -5.75 -20.72 -0.73
CA ILE A 139 -6.68 -21.57 0.03
C ILE A 139 -7.88 -21.96 -0.85
N LYS A 140 -8.44 -21.02 -1.62
CA LYS A 140 -9.52 -21.32 -2.56
C LYS A 140 -9.12 -22.39 -3.59
N LYS A 141 -7.93 -22.28 -4.20
CA LYS A 141 -7.41 -23.27 -5.14
C LYS A 141 -7.25 -24.65 -4.52
N GLN A 142 -6.84 -24.74 -3.26
CA GLN A 142 -6.74 -26.02 -2.54
C GLN A 142 -8.11 -26.70 -2.38
N TYR A 143 -9.18 -25.94 -2.16
CA TYR A 143 -10.53 -26.51 -2.17
C TYR A 143 -10.97 -26.96 -3.57
N LEU A 144 -10.65 -26.18 -4.61
CA LEU A 144 -10.95 -26.54 -6.00
C LEU A 144 -10.28 -27.86 -6.41
N SER A 145 -9.01 -28.08 -6.02
CA SER A 145 -8.29 -29.32 -6.35
C SER A 145 -8.87 -30.55 -5.65
N LEU A 146 -9.60 -30.37 -4.54
CA LEU A 146 -10.36 -31.41 -3.85
C LEU A 146 -11.77 -31.64 -4.45
N GLY A 147 -12.10 -31.00 -5.57
CA GLY A 147 -13.40 -31.13 -6.25
C GLY A 147 -14.54 -30.30 -5.62
N LYS A 148 -14.21 -29.37 -4.73
CA LYS A 148 -15.16 -28.44 -4.09
C LYS A 148 -15.27 -27.14 -4.89
N TYR A 149 -15.88 -27.21 -6.07
CA TYR A 149 -15.96 -26.07 -7.01
C TYR A 149 -16.81 -24.89 -6.51
N THR A 150 -17.72 -25.16 -5.57
CA THR A 150 -18.58 -24.14 -4.95
C THR A 150 -17.95 -23.53 -3.70
N ALA A 151 -16.69 -23.85 -3.40
CA ALA A 151 -15.99 -23.29 -2.26
C ALA A 151 -15.74 -21.79 -2.42
N SER A 152 -15.96 -21.04 -1.34
CA SER A 152 -15.71 -19.61 -1.24
C SER A 152 -14.84 -19.34 -0.02
N VAL A 153 -13.86 -18.46 -0.18
CA VAL A 153 -12.97 -18.00 0.88
C VAL A 153 -13.04 -16.49 0.86
N LYS A 154 -13.36 -15.88 1.99
CA LYS A 154 -13.42 -14.42 2.14
C LYS A 154 -12.59 -14.00 3.33
N THR A 155 -11.80 -12.96 3.16
CA THR A 155 -11.02 -12.36 4.24
C THR A 155 -11.67 -11.07 4.73
N THR A 156 -11.79 -10.93 6.05
CA THR A 156 -12.23 -9.69 6.71
C THR A 156 -11.10 -9.18 7.58
N THR A 157 -10.80 -7.88 7.48
CA THR A 157 -9.83 -7.21 8.35
C THR A 157 -10.55 -6.27 9.30
N SER A 158 -10.25 -6.36 10.58
CA SER A 158 -10.84 -5.53 11.63
C SER A 158 -9.75 -4.71 12.32
N PRO A 159 -9.78 -3.37 12.19
CA PRO A 159 -8.85 -2.50 12.90
C PRO A 159 -8.97 -2.64 14.41
N LEU A 160 -7.84 -2.59 15.10
CA LEU A 160 -7.72 -2.64 16.55
C LEU A 160 -6.87 -1.46 17.04
N GLU A 161 -6.90 -1.23 18.35
CA GLU A 161 -6.08 -0.22 19.01
C GLU A 161 -4.57 -0.44 18.76
N ARG A 162 -3.82 0.67 18.83
CA ARG A 162 -2.35 0.73 18.67
C ARG A 162 -1.85 0.29 17.28
N ASN A 163 -2.57 0.70 16.24
CA ASN A 163 -2.29 0.39 14.83
C ASN A 163 -2.15 -1.12 14.58
N ARG A 164 -3.16 -1.89 14.99
CA ARG A 164 -3.19 -3.33 14.81
C ARG A 164 -4.39 -3.76 13.99
N VAL A 165 -4.33 -4.95 13.42
CA VAL A 165 -5.42 -5.52 12.64
C VAL A 165 -5.62 -6.99 13.00
N ALA A 166 -6.88 -7.39 13.21
CA ALA A 166 -7.28 -8.79 13.25
C ALA A 166 -7.71 -9.23 11.86
N ILE A 167 -7.32 -10.44 11.47
CA ILE A 167 -7.67 -11.03 10.18
C ILE A 167 -8.57 -12.23 10.44
N ARG A 168 -9.73 -12.28 9.78
CA ARG A 168 -10.62 -13.43 9.82
C ARG A 168 -10.79 -14.01 8.42
N PHE A 169 -10.54 -15.30 8.28
CA PHE A 169 -10.85 -16.09 7.10
C PHE A 169 -12.19 -16.78 7.30
N ASP A 170 -13.16 -16.44 6.48
CA ASP A 170 -14.46 -17.11 6.41
C ASP A 170 -14.48 -18.04 5.20
N ILE A 171 -14.61 -19.34 5.48
CA ILE A 171 -14.56 -20.39 4.47
C ILE A 171 -15.91 -21.09 4.38
N GLU A 172 -16.51 -21.02 3.20
CA GLU A 172 -17.65 -21.83 2.80
C GLU A 172 -17.13 -22.94 1.90
N GLU A 173 -17.01 -24.17 2.40
CA GLU A 173 -16.30 -25.21 1.65
C GLU A 173 -17.04 -25.75 0.42
N GLY A 174 -18.33 -25.43 0.26
CA GLY A 174 -19.15 -25.99 -0.80
C GLY A 174 -19.31 -27.53 -0.75
N ILE A 175 -20.07 -28.03 -1.72
CA ILE A 175 -20.32 -29.46 -1.93
C ILE A 175 -19.31 -30.06 -2.91
N ILE A 176 -19.03 -31.35 -2.76
CA ILE A 176 -18.19 -32.10 -3.70
C ILE A 176 -19.01 -32.38 -4.96
N SER A 177 -18.51 -31.94 -6.12
CA SER A 177 -19.13 -32.32 -7.38
C SER A 177 -18.75 -33.76 -7.72
N ARG A 178 -19.75 -34.65 -7.83
CA ARG A 178 -19.57 -35.96 -8.47
C ARG A 178 -19.95 -35.85 -9.93
N ILE A 179 -19.10 -36.36 -10.82
CA ILE A 179 -19.45 -36.60 -12.22
C ILE A 179 -20.49 -37.73 -12.24
N LYS A 180 -21.61 -37.52 -12.94
CA LYS A 180 -22.63 -38.54 -13.18
C LYS A 180 -22.40 -39.20 -14.54
#